data_AF-A0A966ARH2-F1
#
_entry.id   AF-A0A966ARH2-F1
#
_cell.length_a   1.000
_cell.length_b   1.000
_cell.length_c   1.000
_cell.angle_alpha   90.00
_cell.angle_beta   90.00
_cell.angle_gamma   90.00
#
_symmetry.space_group_name_H-M   'P 1'
#
loop_
_entity.id
_entity.type
_entity.pdbx_description
1 polymer ?
#
loop_
_entity_poly.entity_id
_entity_poly.type
_entity_poly.pdbx_seq_one_letter_code
_entity_poly.pdbx_strand_id
1 'polypeptide(L)'
;LTIERPSSNIIDLEINQGRYFATVLDDVMQVQSDLNQLSMWAEDASEQMKINIDTYALANVAGGLSADNVGLTAGRISGNINLGVTTNVLDIVARNPGAGEVEVIDAITRLGQVLDEQNIPETGRWLVAPAWFCAMVKRSELRDSSLTGDGQTMLRNGRLGMIDRFTVYMSNLLPVATGEYTIFAGHSHGLTFASQLSRVETIRSESTFGTILRGLQVFGQKVTDGTAIAAVIASPA
;
A
#
# COMPACT_ATOMS: atom_id res chain seq x y z
N LEU A 1 4.80 -13.39 42.95
CA LEU A 1 4.61 -12.27 42.01
C LEU A 1 5.98 -11.74 41.63
N THR A 2 6.59 -12.32 40.60
CA THR A 2 7.80 -11.79 39.98
C THR A 2 7.37 -10.65 39.05
N ILE A 3 7.91 -9.45 39.30
CA ILE A 3 7.69 -8.28 38.45
C ILE A 3 8.52 -8.51 37.18
N GLU A 4 7.86 -8.84 36.07
CA GLU A 4 8.50 -8.89 34.76
C GLU A 4 8.92 -7.47 34.37
N ARG A 5 10.21 -7.32 34.05
CA ARG A 5 10.76 -6.07 33.53
C ARG A 5 10.85 -6.21 32.01
N PRO A 6 10.01 -5.51 31.23
CA PRO A 6 10.13 -5.55 29.78
C PRO A 6 11.46 -4.93 29.36
N SER A 7 12.29 -5.71 28.65
CA SER A 7 13.48 -5.20 27.95
C SER A 7 13.07 -4.75 26.55
N SER A 8 13.42 -3.52 26.17
CA SER A 8 13.15 -3.01 24.82
C SER A 8 14.03 -3.73 23.80
N ASN A 9 13.43 -4.34 22.79
CA ASN A 9 14.17 -4.69 21.58
C ASN A 9 14.45 -3.39 20.80
N ILE A 10 15.69 -3.16 20.37
CA ILE A 10 16.04 -1.99 19.56
C ILE A 10 16.04 -2.43 18.10
N ILE A 11 15.21 -1.79 17.28
CA ILE A 11 15.14 -2.03 15.84
C ILE A 11 15.60 -0.74 15.15
N ASP A 12 16.71 -0.84 14.41
CA ASP A 12 17.23 0.29 13.64
C ASP A 12 16.55 0.38 12.28
N LEU A 13 16.19 1.61 11.86
CA LEU A 13 15.68 1.90 10.52
C LEU A 13 16.75 2.66 9.73
N GLU A 14 17.25 2.03 8.68
CA GLU A 14 18.22 2.66 7.78
C GLU A 14 17.50 3.57 6.77
N ILE A 15 18.05 4.77 6.58
CA ILE A 15 17.59 5.75 5.61
C ILE A 15 18.58 5.72 4.44
N ASN A 16 18.28 4.90 3.44
CA ASN A 16 19.22 4.59 2.36
C ASN A 16 18.69 4.92 0.95
N GLN A 17 17.44 5.35 0.81
CA GLN A 17 16.87 5.72 -0.48
C GLN A 17 16.83 7.22 -0.66
N GLY A 18 17.20 7.68 -1.85
CA GLY A 18 17.09 9.07 -2.27
C GLY A 18 16.44 9.14 -3.64
N ARG A 19 15.39 9.95 -3.78
CA ARG A 19 14.78 10.27 -5.07
C ARG A 19 15.05 11.72 -5.39
N TYR A 20 15.49 11.97 -6.61
CA TYR A 20 15.86 13.28 -7.12
C TYR A 20 15.07 13.56 -8.39
N PHE A 21 14.61 14.80 -8.54
CA PHE A 21 14.10 15.30 -9.81
C PHE A 21 14.77 16.65 -10.11
N ALA A 22 14.90 16.96 -11.40
CA ALA A 22 15.31 18.26 -11.87
C ALA A 22 14.59 18.62 -13.16
N THR A 23 14.10 19.85 -13.22
CA THR A 23 13.50 20.45 -14.41
C THR A 23 14.18 21.78 -14.69
N VAL A 24 14.30 22.15 -15.96
CA VAL A 24 14.97 23.39 -16.38
C VAL A 24 13.99 24.20 -17.19
N LEU A 25 13.81 25.48 -16.82
CA LEU A 25 13.04 26.45 -17.59
C LEU A 25 13.99 27.48 -18.19
N ASP A 26 13.98 27.59 -19.53
CA ASP A 26 14.76 28.59 -20.23
C ASP A 26 14.13 29.99 -20.10
N ASP A 27 14.97 31.02 -19.99
CA ASP A 27 14.52 32.40 -19.76
C ASP A 27 13.66 32.93 -20.91
N VAL A 28 13.97 32.54 -22.15
CA VAL A 28 13.18 32.93 -23.33
C VAL A 28 11.76 32.33 -23.24
N MET A 29 11.67 31.05 -22.86
CA MET A 29 10.39 30.38 -22.67
C MET A 29 9.61 31.00 -21.50
N GLN A 30 10.28 31.35 -20.40
CA GLN A 30 9.65 32.01 -19.26
C GLN A 30 8.99 33.34 -19.66
N VAL A 31 9.64 34.12 -20.53
CA VAL A 31 9.13 35.42 -20.97
C VAL A 31 8.06 35.27 -22.05
N GLN A 32 8.17 34.26 -22.92
CA GLN A 32 7.23 34.03 -24.02
C GLN A 32 5.98 33.24 -23.62
N SER A 33 6.01 32.55 -22.47
CA SER A 33 4.90 31.74 -21.99
C SER A 33 4.02 32.54 -21.04
N ASP A 34 2.72 32.57 -21.32
CA ASP A 34 1.71 33.12 -20.41
C ASP A 34 1.38 32.14 -19.26
N LEU A 35 1.74 30.87 -19.43
CA LEU A 35 1.56 29.83 -18.42
C LEU A 35 2.79 29.73 -17.51
N ASN A 36 2.56 29.57 -16.20
CA ASN A 36 3.60 29.27 -15.24
C ASN A 36 4.06 27.80 -15.36
N GLN A 37 4.90 27.54 -16.36
CA GLN A 37 5.42 26.21 -16.69
C GLN A 37 6.22 25.61 -15.55
N LEU A 38 6.98 26.42 -14.81
CA LEU A 38 7.81 25.93 -13.70
C LEU A 38 6.94 25.34 -12.58
N SER A 39 5.84 25.99 -12.22
CA SER A 39 4.90 25.45 -11.21
C SER A 39 4.20 24.19 -11.69
N MET A 40 3.76 24.15 -12.95
CA MET A 40 3.11 22.95 -13.52
C MET A 40 4.05 21.74 -13.54
N TRP A 41 5.32 21.95 -13.92
CA TRP A 41 6.33 20.89 -13.89
C TRP A 41 6.73 20.50 -12.47
N ALA A 42 6.70 21.43 -11.52
CA ALA A 42 6.93 21.14 -10.11
C ALA A 42 5.83 20.25 -9.52
N GLU A 43 4.58 20.53 -9.86
CA GLU A 43 3.42 19.74 -9.42
C GLU A 43 3.48 18.31 -9.99
N ASP A 44 3.70 18.16 -11.31
CA ASP A 44 3.86 16.84 -11.93
C ASP A 44 5.05 16.08 -11.35
N ALA A 45 6.22 16.73 -11.21
CA ALA A 45 7.39 16.11 -10.60
C ALA A 45 7.14 15.66 -9.15
N SER A 46 6.34 16.41 -8.40
CA SER A 46 5.95 16.05 -7.03
C SER A 46 5.05 14.81 -7.00
N GLU A 47 4.10 14.70 -7.93
CA GLU A 47 3.25 13.50 -8.03
C GLU A 47 4.06 12.28 -8.48
N GLN A 48 4.95 12.43 -9.47
CA GLN A 48 5.86 11.35 -9.89
C GLN A 48 6.77 10.88 -8.75
N MET A 49 7.21 11.81 -7.90
CA MET A 49 8.01 11.48 -6.73
C MET A 49 7.20 10.66 -5.72
N LYS A 50 5.96 11.06 -5.41
CA LYS A 50 5.06 10.28 -4.54
C LYS A 50 4.83 8.88 -5.09
N ILE A 51 4.53 8.76 -6.39
CA ILE A 51 4.29 7.47 -7.05
C ILE A 51 5.51 6.55 -6.92
N ASN A 52 6.71 7.07 -7.15
CA ASN A 52 7.94 6.29 -7.05
C ASN A 52 8.23 5.85 -5.61
N ILE A 53 7.99 6.73 -4.64
CA ILE A 53 8.21 6.43 -3.23
C ILE A 53 7.21 5.37 -2.76
N ASP A 54 5.94 5.49 -3.10
CA ASP A 54 4.90 4.55 -2.70
C ASP A 54 5.06 3.18 -3.38
N THR A 55 5.38 3.17 -4.69
CA THR A 55 5.71 1.92 -5.42
C THR A 55 6.89 1.21 -4.76
N TYR A 56 7.94 1.95 -4.39
CA TYR A 56 9.06 1.37 -3.66
C TYR A 56 8.64 0.89 -2.26
N ALA A 57 7.82 1.69 -1.56
CA ALA A 57 7.34 1.39 -0.23
C ALA A 57 6.65 0.01 -0.22
N LEU A 58 5.58 -0.10 -1.00
CA LEU A 58 4.75 -1.28 -1.13
C LEU A 58 5.49 -2.51 -1.64
N ALA A 59 6.46 -2.34 -2.56
CA ALA A 59 7.24 -3.46 -3.07
C ALA A 59 8.09 -4.17 -1.99
N ASN A 60 8.71 -3.43 -1.06
CA ASN A 60 9.57 -4.07 -0.05
C ASN A 60 8.80 -4.61 1.16
N VAL A 61 7.51 -4.29 1.32
CA VAL A 61 6.68 -4.89 2.40
C VAL A 61 6.66 -6.41 2.28
N ALA A 62 6.65 -6.94 1.05
CA ALA A 62 6.65 -8.37 0.77
C ALA A 62 7.86 -9.12 1.37
N GLY A 63 9.02 -8.45 1.52
CA GLY A 63 10.24 -9.07 2.00
C GLY A 63 10.34 -9.23 3.52
N GLY A 64 9.42 -8.64 4.29
CA GLY A 64 9.48 -8.61 5.76
C GLY A 64 8.36 -9.38 6.47
N LEU A 65 7.54 -10.13 5.73
CA LEU A 65 6.37 -10.83 6.26
C LEU A 65 6.76 -12.11 7.02
N SER A 66 6.00 -12.45 8.07
CA SER A 66 6.10 -13.76 8.71
C SER A 66 5.64 -14.87 7.76
N ALA A 67 6.29 -16.04 7.81
CA ALA A 67 5.89 -17.21 7.02
C ALA A 67 4.46 -17.69 7.35
N ASP A 68 4.00 -17.44 8.57
CA ASP A 68 2.64 -17.77 9.01
C ASP A 68 1.57 -16.84 8.40
N ASN A 69 1.99 -15.73 7.78
CA ASN A 69 1.10 -14.69 7.25
C ASN A 69 1.01 -14.66 5.72
N VAL A 70 1.64 -15.63 5.06
CA VAL A 70 1.70 -15.73 3.60
C VAL A 70 1.60 -17.18 3.15
N GLY A 71 1.18 -17.36 1.90
CA GLY A 71 1.22 -18.65 1.22
C GLY A 71 -0.02 -19.51 1.35
N LEU A 72 0.11 -20.78 0.96
CA LEU A 72 -1.01 -21.71 0.83
C LEU A 72 -1.51 -22.28 2.18
N THR A 73 -0.68 -22.18 3.22
CA THR A 73 -0.90 -22.76 4.56
C THR A 73 -0.70 -21.70 5.65
N ALA A 74 -1.20 -20.50 5.42
CA ALA A 74 -1.13 -19.41 6.39
C ALA A 74 -1.99 -19.72 7.63
N GLY A 75 -1.77 -18.96 8.69
CA GLY A 75 -2.40 -19.12 10.00
C GLY A 75 -1.47 -19.82 10.99
N ARG A 76 -1.07 -19.09 12.04
CA ARG A 76 -0.19 -19.61 13.09
C ARG A 76 -0.78 -20.83 13.82
N ILE A 77 -2.10 -20.92 13.91
CA ILE A 77 -2.82 -22.01 14.58
C ILE A 77 -3.39 -22.97 13.55
N SER A 78 -4.10 -22.45 12.53
CA SER A 78 -4.86 -23.30 11.60
C SER A 78 -3.98 -23.94 10.52
N GLY A 79 -2.92 -23.26 10.08
CA GLY A 79 -1.96 -23.77 9.09
C GLY A 79 -2.58 -24.24 7.77
N ASN A 80 -3.77 -23.76 7.42
CA ASN A 80 -4.56 -24.24 6.28
C ASN A 80 -5.23 -23.12 5.49
N ILE A 81 -4.90 -21.86 5.79
CA ILE A 81 -5.51 -20.71 5.14
C ILE A 81 -4.73 -20.43 3.85
N ASN A 82 -5.42 -20.60 2.72
CA ASN A 82 -4.83 -20.31 1.42
C ASN A 82 -4.92 -18.80 1.12
N LEU A 83 -3.76 -18.13 1.08
CA LEU A 83 -3.57 -16.74 0.68
C LEU A 83 -2.88 -16.59 -0.70
N GLY A 84 -2.71 -17.69 -1.43
CA GLY A 84 -2.02 -17.72 -2.71
C GLY A 84 -0.50 -17.58 -2.59
N VAL A 85 0.21 -18.07 -3.60
CA VAL A 85 1.65 -17.86 -3.81
C VAL A 85 1.87 -17.44 -5.25
N THR A 86 3.04 -16.88 -5.56
CA THR A 86 3.47 -16.68 -6.95
C THR A 86 3.34 -18.01 -7.71
N THR A 87 2.81 -17.99 -8.93
CA THR A 87 2.47 -19.14 -9.79
C THR A 87 1.27 -20.00 -9.36
N ASN A 88 0.74 -19.84 -8.14
CA ASN A 88 -0.49 -20.48 -7.68
C ASN A 88 -1.31 -19.47 -6.89
N VAL A 89 -1.87 -18.52 -7.64
CA VAL A 89 -2.59 -17.37 -7.11
C VAL A 89 -4.00 -17.72 -6.67
N LEU A 90 -4.55 -16.88 -5.81
CA LEU A 90 -5.95 -16.95 -5.44
C LEU A 90 -6.81 -16.29 -6.51
N ASP A 91 -7.64 -17.06 -7.20
CA ASP A 91 -8.60 -16.53 -8.17
C ASP A 91 -9.81 -15.94 -7.44
N ILE A 92 -10.02 -14.63 -7.60
CA ILE A 92 -11.03 -13.89 -6.84
C ILE A 92 -12.22 -13.52 -7.70
N VAL A 93 -13.40 -13.85 -7.19
CA VAL A 93 -14.70 -13.48 -7.77
C VAL A 93 -15.51 -12.58 -6.85
N ALA A 94 -16.43 -11.82 -7.44
CA ALA A 94 -17.33 -10.95 -6.67
C ALA A 94 -18.44 -11.71 -5.94
N ARG A 95 -18.91 -12.86 -6.51
CA ARG A 95 -19.97 -13.72 -5.97
C ARG A 95 -20.00 -15.07 -6.69
N ASN A 96 -20.58 -16.10 -6.08
CA ASN A 96 -20.81 -17.43 -6.68
C ASN A 96 -19.54 -18.10 -7.20
N PRO A 97 -18.59 -18.46 -6.31
CA PRO A 97 -17.33 -19.07 -6.70
C PRO A 97 -17.55 -20.45 -7.34
N GLY A 98 -16.86 -20.68 -8.45
CA GLY A 98 -16.62 -21.99 -9.02
C GLY A 98 -15.62 -22.81 -8.21
N ALA A 99 -15.25 -23.99 -8.72
CA ALA A 99 -14.27 -24.85 -8.06
C ALA A 99 -12.88 -24.21 -8.08
N GLY A 100 -12.36 -23.83 -6.91
CA GLY A 100 -11.03 -23.21 -6.74
C GLY A 100 -11.05 -21.68 -6.67
N GLU A 101 -12.17 -21.04 -7.00
CA GLU A 101 -12.36 -19.60 -6.87
C GLU A 101 -12.75 -19.23 -5.44
N VAL A 102 -12.39 -18.01 -5.01
CA VAL A 102 -12.70 -17.49 -3.69
C VAL A 102 -13.41 -16.15 -3.81
N GLU A 103 -14.42 -15.95 -2.97
CA GLU A 103 -15.12 -14.67 -2.93
C GLU A 103 -14.24 -13.57 -2.34
N VAL A 104 -14.39 -12.36 -2.86
CA VAL A 104 -13.62 -11.20 -2.41
C VAL A 104 -13.79 -10.92 -0.91
N ILE A 105 -14.97 -11.21 -0.34
CA ILE A 105 -15.22 -11.04 1.10
C ILE A 105 -14.50 -12.13 1.90
N ASP A 106 -14.54 -13.39 1.43
CA ASP A 106 -13.83 -14.49 2.08
C ASP A 106 -12.31 -14.26 2.08
N ALA A 107 -11.75 -13.72 0.99
CA ALA A 107 -10.35 -13.32 0.94
C ALA A 107 -9.98 -12.29 2.02
N ILE A 108 -10.85 -11.31 2.31
CA ILE A 108 -10.65 -10.33 3.39
C ILE A 108 -10.75 -11.01 4.76
N THR A 109 -11.75 -11.85 4.97
CA THR A 109 -11.95 -12.58 6.22
C THR A 109 -10.77 -13.50 6.54
N ARG A 110 -10.18 -14.16 5.54
CA ARG A 110 -8.97 -14.99 5.70
C ARG A 110 -7.78 -14.18 6.19
N LEU A 111 -7.59 -12.96 5.67
CA LEU A 111 -6.56 -12.04 6.17
C LEU A 111 -6.84 -11.61 7.62
N GLY A 112 -8.10 -11.38 7.96
CA GLY A 112 -8.54 -11.12 9.34
C GLY A 112 -8.21 -12.28 10.29
N GLN A 113 -8.55 -13.51 9.89
CA GLN A 113 -8.29 -14.72 10.67
C GLN A 113 -6.79 -14.91 10.94
N VAL A 114 -5.93 -14.72 9.94
CA VAL A 114 -4.48 -14.87 10.09
C VAL A 114 -3.91 -13.91 11.14
N LEU A 115 -4.36 -12.65 11.13
CA LEU A 115 -3.95 -11.66 12.13
C LEU A 115 -4.58 -11.92 13.52
N ASP A 116 -5.81 -12.41 13.57
CA ASP A 116 -6.50 -12.81 14.81
C ASP A 116 -5.77 -13.99 15.48
N GLU A 117 -5.34 -14.99 14.70
CA GLU A 117 -4.55 -16.11 15.19
C GLU A 117 -3.18 -15.69 15.77
N GLN A 118 -2.69 -14.50 15.43
CA GLN A 118 -1.46 -13.93 15.98
C GLN A 118 -1.71 -12.93 17.12
N ASN A 119 -2.97 -12.78 17.55
CA ASN A 119 -3.40 -11.84 18.61
C ASN A 119 -3.02 -10.38 18.31
N ILE A 120 -3.01 -9.99 17.03
CA ILE A 120 -2.78 -8.59 16.64
C ILE A 120 -4.02 -7.76 17.00
N PRO A 121 -3.88 -6.53 17.53
CA PRO A 121 -5.03 -5.69 17.84
C PRO A 121 -5.99 -5.49 16.66
N GLU A 122 -7.29 -5.46 16.93
CA GLU A 122 -8.34 -5.28 15.91
C GLU A 122 -8.50 -3.82 15.47
N THR A 123 -8.18 -2.87 16.35
CA THR A 123 -8.29 -1.44 16.06
C THR A 123 -7.11 -0.99 15.23
N GLY A 124 -7.34 -0.16 14.20
CA GLY A 124 -6.25 0.41 13.40
C GLY A 124 -5.69 -0.54 12.33
N ARG A 125 -6.44 -1.60 12.00
CA ARG A 125 -6.11 -2.46 10.86
C ARG A 125 -6.41 -1.76 9.53
N TRP A 126 -5.54 -1.98 8.56
CA TRP A 126 -5.61 -1.42 7.21
C TRP A 126 -5.47 -2.52 6.17
N LEU A 127 -6.05 -2.29 5.00
CA LEU A 127 -5.94 -3.15 3.83
C LEU A 127 -5.73 -2.26 2.60
N VAL A 128 -4.73 -2.55 1.80
CA VAL A 128 -4.44 -1.83 0.55
C VAL A 128 -4.65 -2.79 -0.61
N ALA A 129 -5.59 -2.47 -1.48
CA ALA A 129 -6.00 -3.32 -2.59
C ALA A 129 -6.02 -2.57 -3.93
N PRO A 130 -5.85 -3.29 -5.06
CA PRO A 130 -5.92 -2.72 -6.39
C PRO A 130 -7.35 -2.31 -6.75
N ALA A 131 -7.48 -1.46 -7.78
CA ALA A 131 -8.77 -0.92 -8.19
C ALA A 131 -9.78 -2.01 -8.60
N TRP A 132 -9.32 -3.10 -9.24
CA TRP A 132 -10.19 -4.21 -9.65
C TRP A 132 -10.79 -4.94 -8.44
N PHE A 133 -10.00 -5.17 -7.39
CA PHE A 133 -10.44 -5.83 -6.16
C PHE A 133 -11.48 -4.96 -5.44
N CYS A 134 -11.20 -3.67 -5.30
CA CYS A 134 -12.16 -2.70 -4.77
C CYS A 134 -13.45 -2.62 -5.58
N ALA A 135 -13.38 -2.76 -6.91
CA ALA A 135 -14.58 -2.81 -7.77
C ALA A 135 -15.38 -4.11 -7.57
N MET A 136 -14.72 -5.25 -7.34
CA MET A 136 -15.37 -6.51 -6.99
C MET A 136 -16.05 -6.43 -5.62
N VAL A 137 -15.40 -5.83 -4.62
CA VAL A 137 -16.01 -5.57 -3.30
C VAL A 137 -17.27 -4.68 -3.43
N LYS A 138 -17.29 -3.69 -4.32
CA LYS A 138 -18.50 -2.88 -4.59
C LYS A 138 -19.61 -3.67 -5.29
N ARG A 139 -19.29 -4.79 -5.92
CA ARG A 139 -20.24 -5.65 -6.66
C ARG A 139 -20.69 -6.87 -5.84
N SER A 140 -20.03 -7.15 -4.72
CA SER A 140 -20.38 -8.25 -3.82
C SER A 140 -21.62 -7.94 -2.99
N GLU A 141 -22.00 -8.86 -2.11
CA GLU A 141 -23.17 -8.77 -1.23
C GLU A 141 -23.18 -7.54 -0.31
N LEU A 142 -22.03 -6.87 -0.11
CA LEU A 142 -21.96 -5.60 0.63
C LEU A 142 -22.74 -4.48 -0.05
N ARG A 143 -22.98 -4.57 -1.36
CA ARG A 143 -23.89 -3.65 -2.07
C ARG A 143 -25.34 -3.81 -1.62
N ASP A 144 -25.74 -5.02 -1.23
CA ASP A 144 -27.09 -5.33 -0.77
C ASP A 144 -27.27 -4.99 0.73
N SER A 145 -26.22 -5.20 1.53
CA SER A 145 -26.16 -4.75 2.94
C SER A 145 -26.19 -3.23 3.08
N SER A 146 -25.45 -2.49 2.23
CA SER A 146 -25.51 -1.02 2.18
C SER A 146 -26.84 -0.46 1.67
N LEU A 147 -27.64 -1.28 0.98
CA LEU A 147 -29.02 -0.95 0.61
C LEU A 147 -30.01 -1.13 1.78
N THR A 148 -29.63 -1.89 2.81
CA THR A 148 -30.54 -2.38 3.86
C THR A 148 -30.44 -1.65 5.22
N GLY A 149 -29.43 -0.80 5.49
CA GLY A 149 -29.50 -0.09 6.78
C GLY A 149 -28.39 0.82 7.29
N ASP A 150 -27.31 1.14 6.56
CA ASP A 150 -26.31 2.09 7.07
C ASP A 150 -26.12 3.29 6.14
N GLY A 151 -26.52 4.47 6.63
CA GLY A 151 -26.77 5.69 5.86
C GLY A 151 -25.52 6.45 5.36
N GLN A 152 -24.34 5.83 5.41
CA GLN A 152 -23.10 6.41 4.89
C GLN A 152 -22.63 5.59 3.69
N THR A 153 -23.03 6.05 2.50
CA THR A 153 -22.72 5.41 1.23
C THR A 153 -21.19 5.31 1.03
N MET A 154 -20.68 4.07 1.03
CA MET A 154 -19.29 3.67 0.73
C MET A 154 -18.80 4.09 -0.67
N LEU A 155 -19.66 4.72 -1.48
CA LEU A 155 -19.40 4.99 -2.90
C LEU A 155 -18.66 6.32 -3.16
N ARG A 156 -18.55 7.22 -2.17
CA ARG A 156 -18.22 8.64 -2.44
C ARG A 156 -16.76 9.05 -2.25
N ASN A 157 -15.97 8.34 -1.46
CA ASN A 157 -14.56 8.67 -1.24
C ASN A 157 -13.68 7.48 -1.65
N GLY A 158 -12.50 7.69 -2.24
CA GLY A 158 -11.55 6.63 -2.62
C GLY A 158 -11.07 5.69 -1.49
N ARG A 159 -11.61 5.88 -0.27
CA ARG A 159 -11.63 4.94 0.84
C ARG A 159 -12.93 4.14 0.79
N LEU A 160 -12.83 2.83 0.62
CA LEU A 160 -14.01 1.97 0.46
C LEU A 160 -14.81 1.78 1.76
N GLY A 161 -14.28 2.27 2.88
CA GLY A 161 -14.90 2.22 4.20
C GLY A 161 -14.18 1.25 5.12
N MET A 162 -14.91 0.76 6.13
CA MET A 162 -14.46 -0.33 7.00
C MET A 162 -15.12 -1.63 6.52
N ILE A 163 -14.32 -2.67 6.31
CA ILE A 163 -14.80 -4.02 5.97
C ILE A 163 -14.03 -5.00 6.86
N ASP A 164 -14.75 -5.84 7.61
CA ASP A 164 -14.17 -6.76 8.60
C ASP A 164 -13.06 -6.13 9.45
N ARG A 165 -13.36 -4.99 10.11
CA ARG A 165 -12.42 -4.24 10.98
C ARG A 165 -11.21 -3.61 10.25
N PHE A 166 -11.04 -3.84 8.94
CA PHE A 166 -10.01 -3.18 8.13
C PHE A 166 -10.50 -1.87 7.52
N THR A 167 -9.65 -0.84 7.57
CA THR A 167 -9.79 0.31 6.69
C THR A 167 -9.26 -0.02 5.31
N VAL A 168 -10.12 -0.04 4.29
CA VAL A 168 -9.73 -0.39 2.92
C VAL A 168 -9.32 0.85 2.11
N TYR A 169 -8.08 0.84 1.64
CA TYR A 169 -7.47 1.82 0.75
C TYR A 169 -7.29 1.24 -0.65
N MET A 170 -7.51 2.08 -1.65
CA MET A 170 -7.28 1.75 -3.04
C MET A 170 -5.92 2.31 -3.49
N SER A 171 -5.03 1.44 -3.99
CA SER A 171 -3.78 1.87 -4.64
C SER A 171 -3.49 0.99 -5.85
N ASN A 172 -3.09 1.62 -6.95
CA ASN A 172 -2.63 0.91 -8.15
C ASN A 172 -1.10 0.70 -8.16
N LEU A 173 -0.41 1.09 -7.08
CA LEU A 173 1.04 1.04 -6.96
C LEU A 173 1.54 -0.21 -6.22
N LEU A 174 0.65 -1.19 -6.03
CA LEU A 174 0.97 -2.49 -5.46
C LEU A 174 1.85 -3.30 -6.42
N PRO A 175 2.70 -4.21 -5.91
CA PRO A 175 3.54 -5.03 -6.78
C PRO A 175 2.68 -6.01 -7.57
N VAL A 176 2.88 -5.99 -8.89
CA VAL A 176 2.18 -6.84 -9.86
C VAL A 176 3.19 -7.67 -10.64
N ALA A 177 2.99 -8.98 -10.71
CA ALA A 177 3.76 -9.89 -11.54
C ALA A 177 2.79 -10.62 -12.48
N THR A 178 2.82 -10.33 -13.78
CA THR A 178 2.04 -11.05 -14.83
C THR A 178 0.61 -11.48 -14.41
N GLY A 179 -0.24 -10.52 -14.04
CA GLY A 179 -1.63 -10.79 -13.63
C GLY A 179 -1.82 -11.19 -12.17
N GLU A 180 -0.74 -11.40 -11.43
CA GLU A 180 -0.74 -11.64 -9.99
C GLU A 180 -0.60 -10.31 -9.24
N TYR A 181 -1.55 -10.00 -8.36
CA TYR A 181 -1.57 -8.78 -7.56
C TYR A 181 -1.34 -9.14 -6.09
N THR A 182 -0.35 -8.51 -5.47
CA THR A 182 -0.15 -8.65 -4.03
C THR A 182 -0.96 -7.60 -3.29
N ILE A 183 -1.87 -8.04 -2.43
CA ILE A 183 -2.70 -7.19 -1.57
C ILE A 183 -2.15 -7.32 -0.16
N PHE A 184 -1.93 -6.19 0.49
CA PHE A 184 -1.41 -6.14 1.87
C PHE A 184 -2.51 -5.79 2.85
N ALA A 185 -2.51 -6.48 3.98
CA ALA A 185 -3.31 -6.12 5.14
C ALA A 185 -2.42 -6.15 6.40
N GLY A 186 -2.72 -5.31 7.37
CA GLY A 186 -1.93 -5.30 8.58
C GLY A 186 -2.38 -4.29 9.60
N HIS A 187 -1.56 -4.12 10.63
CA HIS A 187 -1.76 -3.14 11.69
C HIS A 187 -0.68 -2.06 11.65
N SER A 188 -1.00 -0.88 12.20
CA SER A 188 -0.12 0.31 12.17
C SER A 188 1.28 0.11 12.78
N HIS A 189 1.45 -0.83 13.70
CA HIS A 189 2.76 -1.14 14.31
C HIS A 189 3.69 -2.04 13.47
N GLY A 190 3.20 -2.60 12.36
CA GLY A 190 3.96 -3.57 11.56
C GLY A 190 4.96 -2.92 10.62
N LEU A 191 4.67 -1.70 10.16
CA LEU A 191 5.47 -0.99 9.17
C LEU A 191 5.89 0.39 9.69
N THR A 192 7.14 0.74 9.46
CA THR A 192 7.67 2.07 9.71
C THR A 192 8.23 2.67 8.44
N PHE A 193 7.93 3.95 8.23
CA PHE A 193 8.47 4.76 7.16
C PHE A 193 9.05 6.03 7.77
N ALA A 194 10.27 6.39 7.38
CA ALA A 194 10.90 7.64 7.79
C ALA A 194 11.38 8.41 6.56
N SER A 195 11.11 9.71 6.55
CA SER A 195 11.70 10.64 5.59
C SER A 195 12.52 11.68 6.34
N GLN A 196 13.79 11.82 5.98
CA GLN A 196 14.76 12.64 6.72
C GLN A 196 14.98 14.01 6.09
N LEU A 197 15.04 14.05 4.77
CA LEU A 197 15.37 15.27 4.03
C LEU A 197 14.42 15.39 2.86
N SER A 198 13.61 16.45 2.87
CA SER A 198 12.89 16.94 1.70
C SER A 198 13.39 18.36 1.46
N ARG A 199 14.06 18.57 0.33
CA ARG A 199 14.53 19.89 -0.09
C ARG A 199 14.13 20.13 -1.53
N VAL A 200 13.58 21.31 -1.76
CA VAL A 200 13.31 21.83 -3.10
C VAL A 200 14.05 23.16 -3.20
N GLU A 201 14.83 23.33 -4.26
CA GLU A 201 15.56 24.57 -4.50
C GLU A 201 15.58 24.92 -5.98
N THR A 202 15.73 26.22 -6.24
CA THR A 202 15.92 26.76 -7.57
C THR A 202 17.33 27.32 -7.69
N ILE A 203 18.06 26.94 -8.73
CA ILE A 203 19.40 27.45 -9.02
C ILE A 203 19.46 27.98 -10.45
N ARG A 204 20.33 28.97 -10.68
CA ARG A 204 20.65 29.39 -12.05
C ARG A 204 21.55 28.36 -12.71
N SER A 205 21.21 27.98 -13.95
CA SER A 205 22.04 27.06 -14.75
C SER A 205 23.33 27.75 -15.17
N GLU A 206 24.46 27.06 -15.07
CA GLU A 206 25.77 27.56 -15.52
C GLU A 206 26.02 27.29 -17.01
N SER A 207 25.30 26.33 -17.60
CA SER A 207 25.47 25.90 -19.00
C SER A 207 24.40 26.43 -19.95
N THR A 208 23.24 26.83 -19.43
CA THR A 208 22.11 27.34 -20.21
C THR A 208 21.55 28.61 -19.59
N PHE A 209 20.90 29.45 -20.41
CA PHE A 209 20.18 30.62 -19.93
C PHE A 209 18.81 30.21 -19.39
N GLY A 210 18.82 29.57 -18.23
CA GLY A 210 17.61 29.07 -17.59
C GLY A 210 17.74 28.89 -16.08
N THR A 211 16.60 28.67 -15.45
CA THR A 211 16.47 28.37 -14.02
C THR A 211 16.16 26.88 -13.85
N ILE A 212 16.96 26.19 -13.04
CA ILE A 212 16.77 24.79 -12.69
C ILE A 212 15.98 24.72 -11.39
N LEU A 213 14.88 23.98 -11.40
CA LEU A 213 14.17 23.55 -10.19
C LEU A 213 14.56 22.10 -9.90
N ARG A 214 15.07 21.82 -8.70
CA ARG A 214 15.42 20.46 -8.30
C ARG A 214 14.88 20.14 -6.92
N GLY A 215 14.50 18.88 -6.74
CA GLY A 215 14.02 18.36 -5.47
C GLY A 215 14.71 17.06 -5.11
N LEU A 216 15.01 16.89 -3.82
CA LEU A 216 15.56 15.67 -3.24
C LEU A 216 14.71 15.25 -2.05
N GLN A 217 14.28 13.98 -2.07
CA GLN A 217 13.66 13.34 -0.92
C GLN A 217 14.45 12.09 -0.54
N VAL A 218 14.94 12.07 0.70
CA VAL A 218 15.63 10.93 1.29
C VAL A 218 14.68 10.24 2.27
N PHE A 219 14.52 8.93 2.12
CA PHE A 219 13.59 8.12 2.90
C PHE A 219 14.12 6.70 3.12
N GLY A 220 13.49 6.03 4.06
CA GLY A 220 13.72 4.63 4.39
C GLY A 220 12.44 4.01 4.93
N GLN A 221 12.33 2.70 4.80
CA GLN A 221 11.23 1.94 5.38
C GLN A 221 11.73 0.62 5.94
N LYS A 222 11.00 0.10 6.93
CA LYS A 222 11.27 -1.21 7.50
C LYS A 222 9.99 -1.80 8.07
N VAL A 223 9.82 -3.09 7.84
CA VAL A 223 8.84 -3.90 8.57
C VAL A 223 9.41 -4.17 9.96
N THR A 224 8.81 -3.53 10.97
CA THR A 224 9.23 -3.65 12.38
C THR A 224 8.71 -4.92 13.02
N ASP A 225 7.52 -5.36 12.60
CA ASP A 225 6.91 -6.59 13.05
C ASP A 225 6.23 -7.29 11.88
N GLY A 226 6.88 -8.34 11.38
CA GLY A 226 6.38 -9.15 10.26
C GLY A 226 5.13 -9.97 10.61
N THR A 227 4.82 -10.15 11.89
CA THR A 227 3.58 -10.82 12.34
C THR A 227 2.36 -9.89 12.22
N ALA A 228 2.59 -8.58 12.26
CA ALA A 228 1.52 -7.60 12.16
C ALA A 228 1.04 -7.30 10.72
N ILE A 229 1.63 -7.95 9.72
CA ILE A 229 1.33 -7.75 8.31
C ILE A 229 1.10 -9.11 7.65
N ALA A 230 0.07 -9.19 6.81
CA ALA A 230 -0.26 -10.32 5.97
C ALA A 230 -0.38 -9.88 4.51
N ALA A 231 -0.14 -10.82 3.59
CA ALA A 231 -0.27 -10.58 2.17
C ALA A 231 -1.02 -11.72 1.50
N VAL A 232 -1.92 -11.38 0.59
CA VAL A 232 -2.59 -12.31 -0.31
C VAL A 232 -2.15 -12.02 -1.74
N ILE A 233 -1.81 -13.07 -2.50
CA ILE A 233 -1.50 -12.97 -3.91
C ILE A 233 -2.71 -13.45 -4.69
N ALA A 234 -3.33 -12.53 -5.43
CA ALA A 234 -4.62 -12.75 -6.06
C ALA A 234 -4.64 -12.32 -7.54
N SER A 235 -5.47 -12.99 -8.33
CA SER A 235 -5.82 -12.60 -9.69
C SER A 235 -7.34 -12.42 -9.80
N PRO A 236 -7.83 -11.48 -10.63
CA PRO A 236 -9.23 -11.49 -11.02
C PRO A 236 -9.52 -12.77 -11.82
N ALA A 237 -10.56 -13.51 -11.44
CA ALA A 237 -11.11 -14.62 -12.23
C ALA A 237 -11.99 -14.11 -13.39
#